data_AF-A0A5B7C869-F1
#
_entry.id   AF-A0A5B7C869-F1
#
_cell.length_a   1.000
_cell.length_b   1.000
_cell.length_c   1.000
_cell.angle_alpha   90.00
_cell.angle_beta   90.00
_cell.angle_gamma   90.00
#
_symmetry.space_group_name_H-M   'P 1'
#
loop_
_entity.id
_entity.type
_entity.pdbx_description
1 polymer ?
#
loop_
_entity_poly.entity_id
_entity_poly.type
_entity_poly.pdbx_seq_one_letter_code
_entity_poly.pdbx_strand_id
1 'polypeptide(L)'
;FSQDNYTAASPYDSNLDGLIDLLYAKVPPTGFGLGSIGQGQDRANGLALCRGDVSSANCKTCVIDASKQIRERCPHEKGAIIWFDNCLFKYSNNHFLGEIDDKNWHCMGTKEKVDDPKSFDQETKSLLDHLALEASDTQNHYA
;
A
#
# COMPACT_ATOMS: atom_id res chain seq x y z
N PHE A 1 -1.18 12.10 -6.18
CA PHE A 1 -2.26 11.50 -6.99
C PHE A 1 -2.75 12.51 -8.02
N SER A 2 -3.57 12.10 -9.00
CA SER A 2 -4.33 13.06 -9.82
C SER A 2 -5.25 13.90 -8.93
N GLN A 3 -5.51 15.15 -9.32
CA GLN A 3 -6.52 15.99 -8.67
C GLN A 3 -7.93 15.79 -9.25
N ASP A 4 -8.06 14.90 -10.24
CA ASP A 4 -9.35 14.61 -10.88
C ASP A 4 -10.18 13.66 -10.02
N ASN A 5 -11.49 13.95 -9.98
CA ASN A 5 -12.48 13.06 -9.41
C ASN A 5 -13.20 12.25 -10.50
N TYR A 6 -13.63 11.05 -10.15
CA TYR A 6 -14.56 10.25 -10.96
C TYR A 6 -15.98 10.39 -10.42
N THR A 7 -16.98 10.08 -11.27
CA THR A 7 -18.38 10.03 -10.85
C THR A 7 -18.78 8.60 -10.51
N ALA A 8 -19.72 8.45 -9.58
CA ALA A 8 -20.29 7.15 -9.26
C ALA A 8 -20.85 6.46 -10.53
N ALA A 9 -20.67 5.15 -10.63
CA ALA A 9 -21.04 4.32 -11.78
C ALA A 9 -20.36 4.72 -13.12
N SER A 10 -19.27 5.48 -13.08
CA SER A 10 -18.43 5.72 -14.26
C SER A 10 -17.63 4.46 -14.64
N PRO A 11 -17.08 4.37 -15.86
CA PRO A 11 -16.19 3.27 -16.22
C PRO A 11 -14.98 3.14 -15.28
N TYR A 12 -14.42 4.26 -14.83
CA TYR A 12 -13.34 4.25 -13.82
C TYR A 12 -13.79 3.62 -12.50
N ASP A 13 -15.00 3.93 -12.03
CA ASP A 13 -15.56 3.38 -10.79
C ASP A 13 -15.65 1.85 -10.87
N SER A 14 -16.25 1.33 -11.94
CA SER A 14 -16.34 -0.11 -12.20
C SER A 14 -14.97 -0.79 -12.36
N ASN A 15 -14.01 -0.11 -12.98
CA ASN A 15 -12.64 -0.62 -13.12
C ASN A 15 -11.92 -0.66 -11.78
N LEU A 16 -12.18 0.31 -10.90
CA LEU A 16 -11.64 0.35 -9.54
C LEU A 16 -12.23 -0.79 -8.69
N ASP A 17 -13.52 -1.07 -8.80
CA ASP A 17 -14.15 -2.24 -8.15
C ASP A 17 -13.50 -3.55 -8.61
N GLY A 18 -13.34 -3.74 -9.93
CA GLY A 18 -12.66 -4.91 -10.46
C GLY A 18 -11.19 -5.03 -10.02
N LEU A 19 -10.49 -3.90 -9.88
CA LEU A 19 -9.13 -3.87 -9.37
C LEU A 19 -9.07 -4.30 -7.90
N ILE A 20 -10.03 -3.85 -7.08
CA ILE A 20 -10.14 -4.25 -5.67
C ILE A 20 -10.36 -5.77 -5.57
N ASP A 21 -11.27 -6.33 -6.38
CA ASP A 21 -11.53 -7.77 -6.42
C ASP A 21 -10.29 -8.58 -6.85
N LEU A 22 -9.55 -8.07 -7.86
CA LEU A 22 -8.29 -8.67 -8.30
C LEU A 22 -7.27 -8.74 -7.15
N LEU A 23 -7.16 -7.67 -6.35
CA LEU A 23 -6.23 -7.61 -5.23
C LEU A 23 -6.67 -8.51 -4.06
N TYR A 24 -7.96 -8.70 -3.82
CA TYR A 24 -8.44 -9.69 -2.84
C TYR A 24 -8.01 -11.12 -3.17
N ALA A 25 -7.88 -11.45 -4.45
CA ALA A 25 -7.41 -12.76 -4.88
C ALA A 25 -5.88 -12.88 -4.82
N LYS A 26 -5.16 -11.83 -5.24
CA LYS A 26 -3.70 -11.86 -5.39
C LYS A 26 -2.92 -11.69 -4.08
N VAL A 27 -3.40 -10.86 -3.17
CA VAL A 27 -2.59 -10.42 -2.02
C VAL A 27 -2.52 -11.45 -0.90
N PRO A 28 -3.61 -12.14 -0.49
CA PRO A 28 -3.53 -13.06 0.66
C PRO A 28 -2.51 -14.22 0.54
N PRO A 29 -2.29 -14.85 -0.64
CA PRO A 29 -1.34 -15.96 -0.76
C PRO A 29 0.13 -15.56 -0.56
N THR A 30 0.53 -14.38 -1.03
CA THR A 30 1.94 -13.94 -1.05
C THR A 30 2.23 -12.80 -0.08
N GLY A 31 1.21 -12.05 0.32
CA GLY A 31 1.36 -10.81 1.07
C GLY A 31 1.42 -9.56 0.18
N PHE A 32 1.52 -9.71 -1.14
CA PHE A 32 1.57 -8.60 -2.09
C PHE A 32 0.76 -8.87 -3.34
N GLY A 33 0.19 -7.83 -3.92
CA GLY A 33 -0.41 -7.91 -5.24
C GLY A 33 -0.45 -6.55 -5.90
N LEU A 34 -0.34 -6.56 -7.23
CA LEU A 34 -0.56 -5.40 -8.08
C LEU A 34 -1.45 -5.76 -9.27
N GLY A 35 -2.03 -4.72 -9.89
CA GLY A 35 -2.83 -4.87 -11.08
C GLY A 35 -3.24 -3.54 -11.70
N SER A 36 -3.72 -3.66 -12.93
CA SER A 36 -4.36 -2.56 -13.65
C SER A 36 -5.61 -3.10 -14.35
N ILE A 37 -6.72 -2.37 -14.26
CA ILE A 37 -7.98 -2.67 -14.97
C ILE A 37 -8.42 -1.43 -15.75
N GLY A 38 -8.99 -1.64 -16.93
CA GLY A 38 -9.43 -0.55 -17.82
C GLY A 38 -8.31 -0.01 -18.72
N GLN A 39 -8.63 1.04 -19.47
CA GLN A 39 -7.75 1.66 -20.47
C GLN A 39 -7.92 3.18 -20.49
N GLY A 40 -6.90 3.89 -20.99
CA GLY A 40 -6.94 5.35 -21.13
C GLY A 40 -7.24 6.08 -19.81
N GLN A 41 -8.16 7.04 -19.88
CA GLN A 41 -8.59 7.88 -18.74
C GLN A 41 -9.39 7.14 -17.65
N ASP A 42 -9.85 5.93 -17.96
CA ASP A 42 -10.63 5.06 -17.07
C ASP A 42 -9.80 3.92 -16.49
N ARG A 43 -8.50 3.85 -16.79
CA ARG A 43 -7.60 2.83 -16.23
C ARG A 43 -7.37 3.09 -14.75
N ALA A 44 -7.63 2.09 -13.92
CA ALA A 44 -7.25 2.06 -12.51
C ALA A 44 -6.01 1.17 -12.32
N ASN A 45 -4.98 1.69 -11.66
CA ASN A 45 -3.80 0.93 -11.24
C ASN A 45 -3.82 0.80 -9.73
N GLY A 46 -3.37 -0.32 -9.18
CA GLY A 46 -3.33 -0.50 -7.74
C GLY A 46 -2.37 -1.56 -7.28
N LEU A 47 -2.03 -1.46 -6.00
CA LEU A 47 -1.32 -2.48 -5.26
C LEU A 47 -1.81 -2.54 -3.82
N ALA A 48 -1.59 -3.68 -3.19
CA ALA A 48 -1.67 -3.81 -1.75
C ALA A 48 -0.49 -4.65 -1.26
N LEU A 49 -0.03 -4.34 -0.06
CA LEU A 49 1.09 -5.01 0.59
C LEU A 49 0.74 -5.24 2.05
N CYS A 50 0.85 -6.47 2.51
CA CYS A 50 0.76 -6.87 3.89
C CYS A 50 2.15 -6.90 4.53
N ARG A 51 2.20 -6.73 5.84
CA ARG A 51 3.43 -6.90 6.61
C ARG A 51 3.86 -8.38 6.55
N GLY A 52 5.15 -8.64 6.36
CA GLY A 52 5.65 -9.99 6.03
C GLY A 52 5.49 -11.06 7.12
N ASP A 53 5.22 -10.67 8.36
CA ASP A 53 4.97 -11.54 9.52
C ASP A 53 3.47 -11.81 9.76
N VAL A 54 2.58 -11.25 8.93
CA VAL A 54 1.12 -11.38 9.08
C VAL A 54 0.62 -12.64 8.39
N SER A 55 -0.27 -13.39 9.05
CA SER A 55 -0.89 -14.57 8.45
C SER A 55 -1.73 -14.21 7.22
N SER A 56 -1.86 -15.13 6.27
CA SER A 56 -2.69 -14.94 5.06
C SER A 56 -4.14 -14.51 5.38
N ALA A 57 -4.73 -15.04 6.45
CA ALA A 57 -6.08 -14.68 6.90
C ALA A 57 -6.16 -13.23 7.43
N ASN A 58 -5.19 -12.81 8.22
CA ASN A 58 -5.12 -11.45 8.74
C ASN A 58 -4.78 -10.45 7.64
N CYS A 59 -3.91 -10.83 6.71
CA CYS A 59 -3.59 -10.05 5.51
C CYS A 59 -4.85 -9.81 4.68
N LYS A 60 -5.62 -10.88 4.36
CA LYS A 60 -6.89 -10.77 3.65
C LYS A 60 -7.86 -9.80 4.35
N THR A 61 -8.03 -9.96 5.66
CA THR A 61 -8.92 -9.11 6.45
C THR A 61 -8.48 -7.65 6.37
N CYS A 62 -7.19 -7.38 6.54
CA CYS A 62 -6.64 -6.03 6.46
C CYS A 62 -6.88 -5.39 5.08
N VAL A 63 -6.63 -6.11 3.99
CA VAL A 63 -6.81 -5.59 2.63
C VAL A 63 -8.28 -5.25 2.36
N ILE A 64 -9.22 -6.06 2.84
CA ILE A 64 -10.67 -5.80 2.73
C ILE A 64 -11.08 -4.57 3.54
N ASP A 65 -10.56 -4.41 4.75
CA ASP A 65 -10.91 -3.27 5.58
C ASP A 65 -10.28 -1.97 5.05
N ALA A 66 -9.03 -2.04 4.56
CA ALA A 66 -8.33 -0.94 3.95
C ALA A 66 -9.02 -0.45 2.67
N SER A 67 -9.45 -1.35 1.78
CA SER A 67 -10.15 -0.99 0.53
C SER A 67 -11.53 -0.37 0.79
N LYS A 68 -12.25 -0.80 1.82
CA LYS A 68 -13.51 -0.17 2.23
C LYS A 68 -13.26 1.22 2.82
N GLN A 69 -12.34 1.32 3.77
CA GLN A 69 -12.04 2.58 4.46
C GLN A 69 -11.47 3.65 3.52
N ILE A 70 -10.65 3.26 2.55
CA ILE A 70 -10.13 4.21 1.56
C ILE A 70 -11.25 4.75 0.66
N ARG A 71 -12.23 3.91 0.28
CA ARG A 71 -13.41 4.33 -0.50
C ARG A 71 -14.38 5.19 0.31
N GLU A 72 -14.50 4.98 1.62
CA GLU A 72 -15.32 5.81 2.50
C GLU A 72 -14.71 7.20 2.70
N ARG A 73 -13.37 7.28 2.86
CA ARG A 73 -12.64 8.53 3.09
C ARG A 73 -12.39 9.31 1.81
N CYS A 74 -12.23 8.60 0.69
CA CYS A 74 -11.99 9.15 -0.63
C CYS A 74 -13.05 8.61 -1.62
N PRO A 75 -14.30 9.11 -1.56
CA PRO A 75 -15.42 8.55 -2.30
C PRO A 75 -15.34 8.76 -3.81
N HIS A 76 -14.57 9.75 -4.28
CA HIS A 76 -14.57 10.15 -5.70
C HIS A 76 -13.17 10.42 -6.27
N GLU A 77 -12.12 10.31 -5.47
CA GLU A 77 -10.75 10.63 -5.85
C GLU A 77 -10.20 9.52 -6.74
N LYS A 78 -9.63 9.89 -7.90
CA LYS A 78 -8.98 8.93 -8.81
C LYS A 78 -7.61 8.43 -8.32
N GLY A 79 -7.24 8.70 -7.08
CA GLY A 79 -6.09 8.07 -6.46
C GLY A 79 -6.00 8.38 -4.98
N ALA A 80 -5.70 7.35 -4.20
CA ALA A 80 -5.54 7.42 -2.76
C ALA A 80 -4.60 6.32 -2.27
N ILE A 81 -4.08 6.52 -1.06
CA ILE A 81 -3.35 5.51 -0.29
C ILE A 81 -3.84 5.51 1.15
N ILE A 82 -3.91 4.32 1.75
CA ILE A 82 -4.18 4.14 3.17
C ILE A 82 -3.18 3.14 3.75
N TRP A 83 -2.73 3.40 4.99
CA TRP A 83 -1.82 2.54 5.74
C TRP A 83 -2.49 2.10 7.03
N PHE A 84 -2.52 0.78 7.26
CA PHE A 84 -2.85 0.12 8.51
C PHE A 84 -1.63 -0.64 9.03
N ASP A 85 -1.67 -1.04 10.31
CA ASP A 85 -0.57 -1.75 10.97
C ASP A 85 -0.15 -3.05 10.26
N ASN A 86 -1.11 -3.71 9.59
CA ASN A 86 -0.91 -5.01 8.95
C ASN A 86 -0.82 -4.94 7.41
N CYS A 87 -1.22 -3.83 6.79
CA CYS A 87 -1.21 -3.69 5.34
C CYS A 87 -1.33 -2.23 4.88
N LEU A 88 -0.97 -1.99 3.63
CA LEU A 88 -1.30 -0.77 2.89
C LEU A 88 -2.11 -1.11 1.64
N PHE A 89 -2.93 -0.16 1.20
CA PHE A 89 -3.67 -0.24 -0.05
C PHE A 89 -3.53 1.08 -0.82
N LYS A 90 -3.19 1.00 -2.10
CA LYS A 90 -3.00 2.18 -2.95
C LYS A 90 -3.63 1.96 -4.31
N TYR A 91 -4.33 2.97 -4.81
CA TYR A 91 -4.79 3.02 -6.20
C TYR A 91 -4.56 4.39 -6.83
N SER A 92 -4.44 4.43 -8.16
CA SER A 92 -4.43 5.66 -8.93
C SER A 92 -4.78 5.43 -10.40
N ASN A 93 -5.40 6.42 -11.03
CA ASN A 93 -5.49 6.50 -12.50
C ASN A 93 -4.13 6.72 -13.17
N ASN A 94 -3.22 7.43 -12.50
CA ASN A 94 -1.84 7.57 -12.95
C ASN A 94 -1.10 6.24 -12.77
N HIS A 95 -0.20 5.94 -13.69
CA HIS A 95 0.69 4.79 -13.51
C HIS A 95 1.73 5.11 -12.44
N PHE A 96 2.00 4.15 -11.55
CA PHE A 96 3.00 4.28 -10.48
C PHE A 96 3.67 2.94 -10.13
N LEU A 97 3.32 1.85 -10.83
CA LEU A 97 3.78 0.52 -10.46
C LEU A 97 5.24 0.36 -10.86
N GLY A 98 6.09 -0.05 -9.91
CA GLY A 98 7.54 -0.15 -10.12
C GLY A 98 8.28 1.20 -10.08
N GLU A 99 7.57 2.29 -9.78
CA GLU A 99 8.17 3.60 -9.60
C GLU A 99 8.39 3.90 -8.10
N ILE A 100 9.49 4.58 -7.78
CA ILE A 100 9.76 5.04 -6.42
C ILE A 100 8.77 6.15 -6.07
N ASP A 101 8.13 6.04 -4.90
CA ASP A 101 7.25 7.06 -4.34
C ASP A 101 7.90 7.67 -3.09
N ASP A 102 8.52 8.83 -3.26
CA ASP A 102 9.16 9.61 -2.19
C ASP A 102 8.24 10.68 -1.58
N LYS A 103 7.02 10.83 -2.10
CA LYS A 103 6.08 11.91 -1.73
C LYS A 103 5.01 11.45 -0.76
N ASN A 104 4.56 10.20 -0.88
CA ASN A 104 3.49 9.67 -0.07
C ASN A 104 4.06 8.77 1.02
N TRP A 105 4.49 9.38 2.13
CA TRP A 105 4.92 8.68 3.33
C TRP A 105 4.15 9.15 4.55
N HIS A 106 3.99 8.25 5.52
CA HIS A 106 3.38 8.54 6.81
C HIS A 106 4.24 7.94 7.92
N CYS A 107 4.78 8.79 8.80
CA CYS A 107 5.52 8.32 9.96
C CYS A 107 4.57 8.10 11.15
N MET A 108 4.48 6.86 11.59
CA MET A 108 3.80 6.50 12.84
C MET A 108 4.82 6.56 13.98
N GLY A 109 4.86 7.69 14.69
CA GLY A 109 5.75 7.89 15.83
C GLY A 109 5.09 7.54 17.17
N THR A 110 5.91 7.20 18.17
CA THR A 110 5.50 7.11 19.58
C THR A 110 5.75 8.43 20.31
N LYS A 111 4.98 8.70 21.37
CA LYS A 111 5.20 9.84 22.28
C LYS A 111 6.15 9.49 23.44
N GLU A 112 6.58 8.24 23.53
CA GLU A 112 7.45 7.78 24.60
C GLU A 112 8.84 8.41 24.50
N LYS A 113 9.41 8.72 25.66
CA LYS A 113 10.76 9.25 25.76
C LYS A 113 11.74 8.09 25.88
N VAL A 114 12.83 8.21 25.14
CA VAL A 114 13.96 7.28 25.22
C VAL A 114 14.94 7.80 26.26
N ASP A 115 15.35 6.93 27.19
CA ASP A 115 16.25 7.29 28.30
C ASP A 115 17.67 7.64 27.81
N ASP A 116 18.20 6.88 26.85
CA ASP A 116 19.47 7.17 26.16
C ASP A 116 19.24 7.28 24.63
N PRO A 117 18.90 8.49 24.13
CA PRO A 117 18.65 8.69 22.70
C PRO A 117 19.86 8.39 21.83
N LYS A 118 21.09 8.61 22.33
CA LYS A 118 22.30 8.41 21.52
C LYS A 118 22.53 6.93 21.24
N SER A 119 22.43 6.10 22.28
CA SER A 119 22.56 4.65 22.12
C SER A 119 21.42 4.10 21.26
N PHE A 120 20.18 4.54 21.49
CA PHE A 120 19.03 4.11 20.71
C PHE A 120 19.16 4.44 19.22
N ASP A 121 19.56 5.66 18.87
CA ASP A 121 19.72 6.07 17.48
C ASP A 121 20.82 5.27 16.77
N GLN A 122 21.91 4.95 17.48
CA GLN A 122 23.01 4.14 16.95
C GLN A 122 22.57 2.70 16.65
N GLU A 123 21.90 2.05 17.60
CA GLU A 123 21.40 0.69 17.44
C GLU A 123 20.30 0.63 16.37
N THR A 124 19.40 1.61 16.34
CA THR A 124 18.34 1.72 15.31
C THR A 124 18.95 1.84 13.92
N LYS A 125 19.96 2.70 13.75
CA LYS A 125 20.65 2.85 12.48
C LYS A 125 21.33 1.53 12.06
N SER A 126 22.06 0.89 12.97
CA SER A 126 22.74 -0.38 12.72
C SER A 126 21.75 -1.46 12.25
N LEU A 127 20.60 -1.58 12.93
CA LEU A 127 19.55 -2.52 12.57
C LEU A 127 18.97 -2.21 11.18
N LEU A 128 18.60 -0.96 10.91
CA LEU A 128 18.00 -0.58 9.63
C LEU A 128 18.97 -0.73 8.45
N ASP A 129 20.25 -0.40 8.66
CA ASP A 129 21.30 -0.60 7.65
C ASP A 129 21.46 -2.10 7.31
N HIS A 130 21.43 -2.97 8.32
CA HIS A 130 21.49 -4.42 8.11
C HIS A 130 20.25 -4.95 7.37
N LEU A 131 19.05 -4.57 7.81
CA LEU A 131 17.81 -4.99 7.14
C LEU A 131 17.73 -4.52 5.68
N ALA A 132 18.24 -3.32 5.38
CA ALA A 132 18.30 -2.81 4.02
C ALA A 132 19.23 -3.67 3.13
N LEU A 133 20.36 -4.14 3.67
CA LEU A 133 21.27 -5.04 2.97
C LEU A 133 20.61 -6.40 2.69
N GLU A 134 19.99 -7.02 3.70
CA GLU A 134 19.28 -8.30 3.55
C GLU A 134 18.17 -8.22 2.49
N ALA A 135 17.38 -7.14 2.53
CA ALA A 135 16.32 -6.91 1.55
C ALA A 135 16.86 -6.71 0.12
N SER A 136 18.05 -6.13 -0.03
CA SER A 136 18.67 -5.91 -1.34
C SER A 136 19.27 -7.18 -1.97
N ASP A 137 19.73 -8.12 -1.13
CA ASP A 137 20.42 -9.34 -1.57
C ASP A 137 19.44 -10.46 -1.95
N THR A 138 18.20 -10.39 -1.46
CA THR A 138 17.16 -11.39 -1.72
C THR A 138 16.19 -10.95 -2.82
N GLN A 139 16.14 -11.72 -3.90
CA GLN A 139 15.43 -11.37 -5.13
C GLN A 139 13.88 -11.32 -5.01
N ASN A 140 13.30 -11.65 -3.85
CA ASN A 140 11.88 -12.04 -3.71
C ASN A 140 11.09 -11.38 -2.56
N HIS A 141 11.53 -10.29 -1.94
CA HIS A 141 10.75 -9.64 -0.86
C HIS A 141 10.05 -8.33 -1.24
N TYR A 142 10.14 -7.90 -2.51
CA TYR A 142 9.33 -6.80 -3.03
C TYR A 142 7.94 -7.27 -3.51
N ALA A 143 7.59 -8.53 -3.20
CA ALA A 143 6.29 -9.16 -3.37
C ALA A 143 6.06 -10.20 -2.24
#